data_AF-A0A0N0A911-F1
#
_entry.id   AF-A0A0N0A911-F1
#
_cell.length_a   1.000
_cell.length_b   1.000
_cell.length_c   1.000
_cell.angle_alpha   90.00
_cell.angle_beta   90.00
_cell.angle_gamma   90.00
#
_symmetry.space_group_name_H-M   'P 1'
#
loop_
_entity.id
_entity.type
_entity.pdbx_description
1 polymer ?
#
loop_
_entity_poly.entity_id
_entity_poly.type
_entity_poly.pdbx_seq_one_letter_code
_entity_poly.pdbx_strand_id
1 'polypeptide(L)'
;MSRSLAPVTVALALVLSLPYDALSHARVSDGKPPAPSRFGSSCRTTVRGSHVVAYCHNPYVDTDRVRLHIECDRWWDIDTDSAPVDAGAAMTVRLTGRCWKEVRSVWISHQKVR
;
A
#
# COMPACT_ATOMS: atom_id res chain seq x y z
N MET A 1 -50.25 30.91 -23.42
CA MET A 1 -49.04 30.08 -23.58
C MET A 1 -49.09 28.96 -22.57
N SER A 2 -49.42 27.73 -23.00
CA SER A 2 -49.52 26.57 -22.10
C SER A 2 -48.10 26.10 -21.75
N ARG A 3 -47.70 26.25 -20.49
CA ARG A 3 -46.40 25.75 -20.02
C ARG A 3 -46.54 24.25 -19.80
N SER A 4 -45.97 23.47 -20.71
CA SER A 4 -45.94 22.01 -20.59
C SER A 4 -45.17 21.61 -19.34
N LEU A 5 -45.82 20.89 -18.42
CA LEU A 5 -45.23 20.36 -17.18
C LEU A 5 -44.49 19.03 -17.39
N ALA A 6 -44.55 18.48 -18.61
CA ALA A 6 -43.91 17.23 -19.00
C ALA A 6 -42.41 17.13 -18.66
N PRO A 7 -41.55 18.16 -18.88
CA PRO A 7 -40.13 18.03 -18.58
C PRO A 7 -39.87 17.96 -17.06
N VAL A 8 -40.70 18.64 -16.26
CA VAL A 8 -40.60 18.61 -14.80
C VAL A 8 -40.96 17.24 -14.26
N THR A 9 -42.02 16.62 -14.81
CA THR A 9 -42.43 15.27 -14.41
C THR A 9 -41.41 14.21 -14.77
N VAL A 10 -40.76 14.31 -15.94
CA VAL A 10 -39.70 13.36 -16.34
C VAL A 10 -38.46 13.51 -15.46
N ALA A 11 -38.02 14.75 -15.19
CA ALA A 11 -36.87 14.98 -14.31
C ALA A 11 -37.10 14.43 -12.90
N LEU A 12 -38.30 14.63 -12.34
CA LEU A 12 -38.64 14.12 -11.01
C LEU A 12 -38.68 12.58 -10.98
N ALA A 13 -39.23 11.96 -12.02
CA ALA A 13 -39.24 10.50 -12.15
C ALA A 13 -37.82 9.92 -12.21
N LEU A 14 -36.91 10.54 -12.97
CA LEU A 14 -35.50 10.12 -13.04
C LEU A 14 -34.79 10.22 -11.68
N VAL A 15 -35.03 11.30 -10.93
CA VAL A 15 -34.46 11.48 -9.57
C VAL A 15 -34.97 10.43 -8.60
N LEU A 16 -36.25 10.05 -8.70
CA LEU A 16 -36.87 9.03 -7.84
C LEU A 16 -36.50 7.60 -8.25
N SER A 17 -36.14 7.36 -9.51
CA SER A 17 -35.68 6.06 -10.00
C SER A 17 -34.17 5.84 -9.88
N LEU A 18 -33.42 6.80 -9.32
CA LEU A 18 -32.01 6.59 -8.99
C LEU A 18 -31.92 5.40 -8.01
N PRO A 19 -31.06 4.41 -8.28
CA PRO A 19 -31.02 3.18 -7.51
C PRO A 19 -30.63 3.52 -6.07
N TYR A 20 -31.58 3.33 -5.16
CA TYR A 20 -31.40 3.45 -3.72
C TYR A 20 -30.29 2.50 -3.20
N ASP A 21 -29.89 1.52 -4.02
CA ASP A 21 -28.78 0.59 -3.77
C ASP A 21 -27.39 1.25 -3.65
N ALA A 22 -27.25 2.54 -4.02
CA ALA A 22 -26.02 3.29 -3.78
C ALA A 22 -25.86 3.79 -2.33
N LEU A 23 -26.88 3.65 -1.48
CA LEU A 23 -26.77 4.03 -0.08
C LEU A 23 -25.93 3.01 0.70
N SER A 24 -24.82 3.50 1.26
CA SER A 24 -23.99 2.76 2.20
C SER A 24 -24.85 2.28 3.36
N HIS A 25 -25.16 0.98 3.37
CA HIS A 25 -25.85 0.36 4.48
C HIS A 25 -24.94 0.45 5.70
N ALA A 26 -25.47 0.98 6.82
CA ALA A 26 -24.78 0.91 8.09
C ALA A 26 -24.48 -0.56 8.37
N ARG A 27 -23.18 -0.90 8.46
CA ARG A 27 -22.75 -2.26 8.81
C ARG A 27 -23.35 -2.58 10.19
N VAL A 28 -24.33 -3.48 10.23
CA VAL A 28 -24.78 -4.06 11.50
C VAL A 28 -23.60 -4.82 12.08
N SER A 29 -23.17 -4.42 13.28
CA SER A 29 -22.12 -5.13 14.00
C SER A 29 -22.59 -6.56 14.27
N ASP A 30 -21.81 -7.55 13.84
CA ASP A 30 -22.06 -8.97 14.14
C ASP A 30 -21.71 -9.33 15.59
N GLY A 31 -21.36 -8.33 16.42
CA GLY A 31 -20.90 -8.50 17.79
C GLY A 31 -19.51 -9.13 17.89
N LYS A 32 -18.84 -9.40 16.76
CA LYS A 32 -17.50 -9.96 16.74
C LYS A 32 -16.47 -8.84 16.87
N PRO A 33 -15.35 -9.07 17.58
CA PRO A 33 -14.23 -8.15 17.54
C PRO A 33 -13.79 -7.89 16.09
N PRO A 34 -13.43 -6.65 15.73
CA PRO A 34 -12.92 -6.36 14.40
C PRO A 34 -11.67 -7.20 14.13
N ALA A 35 -11.53 -7.67 12.89
CA ALA A 35 -10.32 -8.36 12.47
C ALA A 35 -9.11 -7.44 12.68
N PRO A 36 -7.95 -7.98 13.11
CA PRO A 36 -6.75 -7.18 13.27
C PRO A 36 -6.40 -6.45 11.97
N SER A 37 -5.96 -5.20 12.08
CA SER A 37 -5.54 -4.41 10.92
C SER A 37 -4.39 -5.13 10.22
N ARG A 38 -4.54 -5.41 8.92
CA ARG A 38 -3.43 -5.93 8.12
C ARG A 38 -2.38 -4.84 7.93
N PHE A 39 -1.12 -5.25 7.94
CA PHE A 39 0.04 -4.35 7.89
C PHE A 39 1.19 -5.02 7.13
N GLY A 40 2.04 -4.21 6.50
CA GLY A 40 3.25 -4.63 5.82
C GLY A 40 3.13 -4.63 4.30
N SER A 41 4.12 -4.02 3.64
CA SER A 41 4.27 -4.00 2.20
C SER A 41 4.69 -5.37 1.67
N SER A 42 4.22 -5.73 0.48
CA SER A 42 4.75 -6.89 -0.24
C SER A 42 6.03 -6.47 -0.98
N CYS A 43 7.16 -7.05 -0.59
CA CYS A 43 8.47 -6.71 -1.14
C CYS A 43 9.02 -7.82 -2.04
N ARG A 44 9.62 -7.43 -3.17
CA ARG A 44 10.40 -8.30 -4.04
C ARG A 44 11.82 -7.75 -4.17
N THR A 45 12.79 -8.58 -3.82
CA THR A 45 14.22 -8.25 -3.85
C THR A 45 14.90 -8.96 -5.02
N THR A 46 15.85 -8.28 -5.66
CA THR A 46 16.74 -8.85 -6.67
C THR A 46 18.18 -8.50 -6.33
N VAL A 47 19.04 -9.51 -6.32
CA VAL A 47 20.50 -9.35 -6.14
C VAL A 47 21.20 -9.61 -7.47
N ARG A 48 22.13 -8.72 -7.83
CA ARG A 48 22.99 -8.81 -9.02
C ARG A 48 24.42 -8.47 -8.64
N GLY A 49 25.22 -9.50 -8.39
CA GLY A 49 26.58 -9.34 -7.85
C GLY A 49 26.54 -8.67 -6.47
N SER A 50 27.25 -7.55 -6.33
CA SER A 50 27.23 -6.71 -5.11
C SER A 50 25.97 -5.86 -4.95
N HIS A 51 25.12 -5.73 -5.98
CA HIS A 51 24.02 -4.76 -5.99
C HIS A 51 22.69 -5.41 -5.63
N VAL A 52 21.89 -4.65 -4.88
CA VAL A 52 20.56 -5.06 -4.43
C VAL A 52 19.53 -4.00 -4.83
N VAL A 53 18.42 -4.46 -5.40
CA VAL A 53 17.24 -3.64 -5.66
C VAL A 53 16.03 -4.33 -5.05
N ALA A 54 15.22 -3.59 -4.30
CA ALA A 54 13.94 -4.06 -3.78
C ALA A 54 12.81 -3.13 -4.21
N TYR A 55 11.68 -3.71 -4.60
CA TYR A 55 10.42 -3.01 -4.82
C TYR A 55 9.41 -3.47 -3.78
N CYS A 56 8.87 -2.53 -3.01
CA CYS A 56 7.87 -2.79 -1.98
C CYS A 56 6.58 -2.08 -2.34
N HIS A 57 5.48 -2.83 -2.45
CA HIS A 57 4.15 -2.28 -2.68
C HIS A 57 3.30 -2.40 -1.42
N ASN A 58 2.73 -1.29 -0.94
CA ASN A 58 1.83 -1.27 0.21
C ASN A 58 0.36 -1.34 -0.25
N PRO A 59 -0.32 -2.48 -0.06
CA PRO A 59 -1.73 -2.62 -0.44
C PRO A 59 -2.70 -2.08 0.64
N TYR A 60 -2.19 -1.56 1.76
CA TYR A 60 -2.98 -1.16 2.92
C TYR A 60 -3.06 0.36 3.07
N VAL A 61 -4.02 0.82 3.89
CA VAL A 61 -4.29 2.25 4.10
C VAL A 61 -3.24 2.93 4.98
N ASP A 62 -2.64 2.18 5.90
CA ASP A 62 -1.64 2.69 6.83
C ASP A 62 -0.26 2.73 6.14
N THR A 63 0.51 3.77 6.41
CA THR A 63 1.90 3.85 5.92
C THR A 63 2.76 2.78 6.58
N ASP A 64 3.52 2.08 5.73
CA ASP A 64 4.56 1.16 6.13
C ASP A 64 5.93 1.76 5.84
N ARG A 65 6.70 1.99 6.89
CA ARG A 65 8.09 2.45 6.80
C ARG A 65 8.98 1.23 6.58
N VAL A 66 9.54 1.12 5.38
CA VAL A 66 10.41 0.02 4.97
C VAL A 66 11.87 0.42 4.98
N ARG A 67 12.75 -0.50 5.37
CA ARG A 67 14.21 -0.33 5.29
C ARG A 67 14.85 -1.59 4.71
N LEU A 68 15.80 -1.38 3.80
CA LEU A 68 16.61 -2.43 3.21
C LEU A 68 17.83 -2.69 4.09
N HIS A 69 18.07 -3.96 4.39
CA HIS A 69 19.23 -4.45 5.11
C HIS A 69 19.99 -5.44 4.23
N ILE A 70 21.32 -5.30 4.19
CA ILE A 70 22.20 -6.13 3.37
C ILE A 70 23.34 -6.63 4.25
N GLU A 71 23.43 -7.94 4.43
CA GLU A 71 24.60 -8.59 5.00
C GLU A 71 25.60 -8.90 3.89
N CYS A 72 26.84 -8.46 4.07
CA CYS A 72 27.91 -8.66 3.12
C CYS A 72 28.71 -9.93 3.44
N ASP A 73 29.22 -10.60 2.40
CA ASP A 73 29.80 -11.93 2.57
C ASP A 73 31.21 -11.91 3.18
N ARG A 74 31.93 -10.81 3.03
CA ARG A 74 33.31 -10.67 3.50
C ARG A 74 33.31 -9.89 4.81
N TRP A 75 34.08 -10.36 5.79
CA TRP A 75 34.18 -9.71 7.11
C TRP A 75 34.69 -8.25 7.06
N TRP A 76 35.41 -7.88 6.01
CA TRP A 76 35.91 -6.53 5.78
C TRP A 76 34.94 -5.65 4.98
N ASP A 77 33.91 -6.24 4.39
CA ASP A 77 32.84 -5.55 3.68
C ASP A 77 31.68 -5.40 4.66
N ILE A 78 31.51 -4.19 5.19
CA ILE A 78 30.59 -3.96 6.31
C ILE A 78 29.14 -3.97 5.80
N ASP A 79 28.28 -4.66 6.54
CA ASP A 79 26.84 -4.70 6.29
C ASP A 79 26.25 -3.29 6.13
N THR A 80 25.30 -3.16 5.21
CA THR A 80 24.74 -1.86 4.85
C THR A 80 23.24 -1.83 5.03
N ASP A 81 22.76 -0.77 5.67
CA ASP A 81 21.36 -0.45 5.81
C ASP A 81 21.00 0.80 5.02
N SER A 82 19.87 0.79 4.33
CA SER A 82 19.37 1.99 3.67
C SER A 82 18.78 2.99 4.66
N ALA A 83 18.61 4.23 4.23
CA ALA A 83 17.64 5.12 4.87
C ALA A 83 16.24 4.46 4.83
N PRO A 84 15.41 4.64 5.87
CA PRO A 84 14.04 4.16 5.85
C PRO A 84 13.22 4.98 4.84
N VAL A 85 12.27 4.33 4.17
CA VAL A 85 11.39 4.94 3.17
C VAL A 85 9.94 4.63 3.51
N ASP A 86 9.09 5.64 3.48
CA ASP A 86 7.66 5.49 3.75
C ASP A 86 6.93 5.03 2.48
N ALA A 87 6.35 3.84 2.52
CA ALA A 87 5.40 3.35 1.52
C ALA A 87 3.98 3.68 2.00
N GLY A 88 3.41 4.77 1.46
CA GLY A 88 2.03 5.16 1.73
C GLY A 88 0.99 4.23 1.10
N ALA A 89 -0.30 4.56 1.24
CA ALA A 89 -1.37 3.73 0.71
C ALA A 89 -1.28 3.54 -0.81
N ALA A 90 -1.40 2.29 -1.27
CA ALA A 90 -1.29 1.88 -2.67
C ALA A 90 0.03 2.32 -3.35
N MET A 91 1.05 2.67 -2.58
CA MET A 91 2.32 3.16 -3.10
C MET A 91 3.29 2.00 -3.37
N THR A 92 4.11 2.14 -4.41
CA THR A 92 5.29 1.30 -4.64
C THR A 92 6.55 2.12 -4.46
N VAL A 93 7.45 1.67 -3.58
CA VAL A 93 8.75 2.31 -3.33
C VAL A 93 9.88 1.43 -3.84
N ARG A 94 10.99 2.05 -4.24
CA ARG A 94 12.22 1.37 -4.65
C ARG A 94 13.32 1.62 -3.63
N LEU A 95 13.92 0.56 -3.12
CA LEU A 95 15.11 0.62 -2.29
C LEU A 95 16.30 0.05 -3.07
N THR A 96 17.47 0.63 -2.85
CA THR A 96 18.72 0.17 -3.48
C THR A 96 19.84 0.21 -2.46
N GLY A 97 20.75 -0.75 -2.57
CA GLY A 97 21.96 -0.80 -1.75
C GLY A 97 22.99 -1.70 -2.41
N ARG A 98 24.17 -1.79 -1.82
CA ARG A 98 25.23 -2.66 -2.31
C ARG A 98 26.24 -2.99 -1.22
N CYS A 99 26.85 -4.15 -1.36
CA CYS A 99 28.12 -4.47 -0.73
C CYS A 99 29.27 -3.98 -1.60
N TRP A 100 30.49 -3.90 -1.06
CA TRP A 100 31.67 -3.69 -1.89
C TRP A 100 31.88 -4.85 -2.86
N LYS A 101 31.77 -6.09 -2.37
CA LYS A 101 32.11 -7.31 -3.09
C LYS A 101 30.91 -8.22 -3.34
N GLU A 102 30.55 -9.08 -2.39
CA GLU A 102 29.48 -10.07 -2.53
C GLU A 102 28.42 -9.88 -1.43
N VAL A 103 27.16 -10.05 -1.80
CA VAL A 103 26.02 -10.03 -0.86
C VAL A 103 25.83 -11.44 -0.30
N ARG A 104 25.74 -11.58 1.02
CA ARG A 104 25.40 -12.84 1.68
C ARG A 104 23.90 -13.00 1.87
N SER A 105 23.24 -11.99 2.45
CA SER A 105 21.81 -12.03 2.74
C SER A 105 21.17 -10.65 2.62
N VAL A 106 19.86 -10.62 2.38
CA VAL A 106 19.07 -9.39 2.23
C VAL A 106 17.70 -9.57 2.86
N TRP A 107 17.26 -8.58 3.64
CA TRP A 107 15.90 -8.54 4.17
C TRP A 107 15.36 -7.11 4.21
N ILE A 108 14.04 -7.00 4.31
CA ILE A 108 13.33 -5.74 4.51
C ILE A 108 12.71 -5.75 5.91
N SER A 109 12.95 -4.70 6.69
CA SER A 109 12.18 -4.46 7.91
C SER A 109 11.00 -3.55 7.62
N HIS A 110 9.92 -3.74 8.39
CA HIS A 110 8.66 -3.02 8.28
C HIS A 110 8.36 -2.35 9.62
N GLN A 111 7.94 -1.10 9.58
CA GLN A 111 7.56 -0.34 10.76
C GLN A 111 6.27 0.43 10.50
N LYS A 112 5.25 0.16 11.31
CA LYS A 112 4.00 0.92 11.25
C LYS A 112 4.27 2.35 11.70
N VAL A 113 4.01 3.31 10.82
CA VAL A 113 4.07 4.73 11.18
C VAL A 113 2.87 5.00 12.09
N ARG A 114 3.14 5.51 13.30
CA ARG A 114 2.12 5.84 14.30
C ARG A 114 1.48 7.19 13.99
#